data_AF-A0A6J4HZH0-F1
#
_entry.id   AF-A0A6J4HZH0-F1
#
_cell.length_a   1.000
_cell.length_b   1.000
_cell.length_c   1.000
_cell.angle_alpha   90.00
_cell.angle_beta   90.00
_cell.angle_gamma   90.00
#
_symmetry.space_group_name_H-M   'P 1'
#
loop_
_entity.id
_entity.type
_entity.pdbx_description
1 polymer ?
#
loop_
_entity_poly.entity_id
_entity_poly.type
_entity_poly.pdbx_seq_one_letter_code
_entity_poly.pdbx_strand_id
1 'polypeptide(L)'
;MNNNYLLGFPKRLKRRQFLQLAGLATLSSKLLSGCGWTLAEVRSETVNQRPSNSKELFIYTWSNYTDQNLLDRFNKETGFKAVANVFDSNEVMLARLQAGGGGDYSIIYPSDY
;
A
#
# COMPACT_ATOMS: atom_id res chain seq x y z
N MET A 1 2.76 -19.28 65.77
CA MET A 1 2.88 -17.90 65.21
C MET A 1 3.90 -17.97 64.08
N ASN A 2 3.72 -17.54 62.84
CA ASN A 2 2.58 -17.04 62.07
C ASN A 2 2.90 -17.25 60.57
N ASN A 3 1.91 -17.79 59.84
CA ASN A 3 1.46 -17.58 58.45
C ASN A 3 2.35 -16.89 57.38
N ASN A 4 2.83 -17.72 56.44
CA ASN A 4 2.49 -17.79 55.00
C ASN A 4 2.32 -16.51 54.16
N TYR A 5 3.25 -16.35 53.22
CA TYR A 5 3.15 -15.62 51.94
C TYR A 5 1.95 -16.08 51.12
N LEU A 6 1.16 -15.15 50.53
CA LEU A 6 0.58 -15.34 49.18
C LEU A 6 0.23 -14.00 48.51
N LEU A 7 0.68 -13.92 47.26
CA LEU A 7 0.41 -12.98 46.19
C LEU A 7 -1.03 -12.46 46.13
N GLY A 8 -1.18 -11.14 46.07
CA GLY A 8 -2.46 -10.49 45.77
C GLY A 8 -2.84 -10.65 44.30
N PHE A 9 -3.77 -11.56 44.01
CA PHE A 9 -4.44 -11.64 42.71
C PHE A 9 -5.37 -10.43 42.50
N PRO A 10 -5.44 -9.81 41.30
CA PRO A 10 -6.45 -8.80 41.02
C PRO A 10 -7.84 -9.44 41.01
N LYS A 11 -8.79 -8.77 41.70
CA LYS A 11 -10.18 -9.24 41.82
C LYS A 11 -10.83 -9.35 40.44
N ARG A 12 -11.53 -10.47 40.19
CA ARG A 12 -12.34 -10.71 38.99
C ARG A 12 -13.32 -9.55 38.73
N LEU A 13 -13.13 -8.83 37.63
CA LEU A 13 -14.06 -7.80 37.17
C LEU A 13 -15.35 -8.45 36.66
N LYS A 14 -16.51 -7.98 37.14
CA LYS A 14 -17.82 -8.51 36.74
C LYS A 14 -18.25 -7.89 35.41
N ARG A 15 -18.90 -8.71 34.56
CA ARG A 15 -19.40 -8.38 33.20
C ARG A 15 -20.17 -7.06 33.08
N ARG A 16 -20.77 -6.58 34.17
CA ARG A 16 -21.51 -5.31 34.25
C ARG A 16 -20.61 -4.06 34.39
N GLN A 17 -19.40 -4.19 34.93
CA GLN A 17 -18.42 -3.10 35.01
C GLN A 17 -17.64 -2.89 33.71
N PHE A 18 -17.55 -3.91 32.85
CA PHE A 18 -16.94 -3.79 31.53
C PHE A 18 -17.80 -2.97 30.55
N LEU A 19 -19.13 -3.02 30.69
CA LEU A 19 -20.08 -2.26 29.86
C LEU A 19 -20.18 -0.77 30.24
N GLN A 20 -19.81 -0.39 31.47
CA GLN A 20 -19.82 1.01 31.92
C GLN A 20 -18.57 1.78 31.49
N LEU A 21 -17.45 1.10 31.20
CA LEU A 21 -16.26 1.73 30.62
C LEU A 21 -16.38 2.02 29.12
N ALA A 22 -17.41 1.51 28.43
CA ALA A 22 -17.70 1.83 27.04
C ALA A 22 -18.49 3.15 26.86
N GLY A 23 -18.90 3.79 27.96
CA GLY A 23 -19.76 4.99 27.99
C GLY A 23 -19.03 6.34 27.95
N LEU A 24 -17.82 6.42 27.39
CA LEU A 24 -17.12 7.69 27.10
C LEU A 24 -17.06 7.96 25.59
N ALA A 25 -18.19 7.74 24.91
CA ALA A 25 -18.52 8.38 23.66
C ALA A 25 -19.24 9.70 23.95
N THR A 26 -18.49 10.77 24.25
CA THR A 26 -19.05 12.12 24.29
C THR A 26 -19.26 12.63 22.88
N LEU A 27 -20.53 12.68 22.50
CA LEU A 27 -21.07 13.31 21.30
C LEU A 27 -20.59 14.76 21.17
N SER A 28 -19.88 15.06 20.08
CA SER A 28 -19.95 16.38 19.47
C SER A 28 -20.45 16.22 18.04
N SER A 29 -21.78 16.14 17.94
CA SER A 29 -22.54 16.25 16.70
C SER A 29 -22.42 17.69 16.19
N LYS A 30 -21.50 17.92 15.25
CA LYS A 30 -21.47 19.14 14.44
C LYS A 30 -22.30 18.94 13.17
N LEU A 31 -23.48 19.55 13.20
CA LEU A 31 -24.20 20.23 12.12
C LEU A 31 -24.42 19.45 10.80
N LEU A 32 -25.66 19.00 10.63
CA LEU A 32 -26.28 18.65 9.35
C LEU A 32 -26.46 19.93 8.52
N SER A 33 -25.65 20.13 7.48
CA SER A 33 -25.99 20.96 6.32
C SER A 33 -25.07 20.66 5.14
N GLY A 34 -25.65 20.15 4.06
CA GLY A 34 -25.00 20.06 2.75
C GLY A 34 -25.08 18.68 2.14
N CYS A 35 -25.99 18.50 1.19
CA CYS A 35 -26.12 17.32 0.35
C CYS A 35 -24.79 16.97 -0.35
N GLY A 36 -24.45 15.68 -0.44
CA GLY A 36 -23.43 15.21 -1.37
C GLY A 36 -23.01 13.79 -1.06
N TRP A 37 -23.18 12.89 -2.05
CA TRP A 37 -22.89 11.46 -1.98
C TRP A 37 -21.59 11.14 -1.22
N THR A 38 -21.67 10.26 -0.21
CA THR A 38 -20.45 9.70 0.40
C THR A 38 -19.90 8.64 -0.55
N LEU A 39 -19.03 9.06 -1.49
CA LEU A 39 -18.03 8.13 -2.00
C LEU A 39 -17.24 7.66 -0.79
N ALA A 40 -17.10 6.35 -0.62
CA ALA A 40 -16.08 5.83 0.27
C ALA A 40 -14.78 6.52 -0.11
N GLU A 41 -14.21 7.29 0.82
CA GLU A 41 -12.89 7.87 0.70
C GLU A 41 -11.94 6.68 0.53
N VAL A 42 -11.63 6.33 -0.72
CA VAL A 42 -10.46 5.54 -1.03
C VAL A 42 -9.32 6.42 -0.59
N ARG A 43 -8.89 6.19 0.65
CA ARG A 43 -7.68 6.77 1.18
C ARG A 43 -6.58 6.20 0.29
N SER A 44 -6.28 6.89 -0.80
CA SER A 44 -5.07 6.67 -1.56
C SER A 44 -3.98 6.74 -0.52
N GLU A 45 -3.37 5.59 -0.22
CA GLU A 45 -2.09 5.58 0.45
C GLU A 45 -1.26 6.63 -0.25
N THR A 46 -0.73 7.55 0.53
CA THR A 46 0.15 8.58 0.03
C THR A 46 1.30 7.81 -0.59
N VAL A 47 1.21 7.53 -1.89
CA VAL A 47 2.33 7.10 -2.70
C VAL A 47 3.32 8.20 -2.40
N ASN A 48 4.37 7.86 -1.65
CA ASN A 48 5.47 8.75 -1.38
C ASN A 48 5.77 9.38 -2.74
N GLN A 49 5.40 10.64 -2.91
CA GLN A 49 5.68 11.38 -4.12
C GLN A 49 7.19 11.56 -4.07
N ARG A 50 7.90 10.54 -4.55
CA ARG A 50 9.31 10.61 -4.86
C ARG A 50 9.42 11.87 -5.73
N PRO A 51 10.28 12.82 -5.39
CA PRO A 51 10.41 14.04 -6.18
C PRO A 51 10.58 13.62 -7.63
N SER A 52 9.62 14.00 -8.46
CA SER A 52 9.48 13.64 -9.88
C SER A 52 10.51 14.38 -10.74
N ASN A 53 11.78 14.28 -10.35
CA ASN A 53 12.94 14.70 -11.13
C ASN A 53 13.76 13.50 -11.63
N SER A 54 13.33 12.26 -11.36
CA SER A 54 13.92 11.08 -11.97
C SER A 54 13.49 11.00 -13.43
N LYS A 55 14.37 11.37 -14.36
CA LYS A 55 14.21 11.12 -15.80
C LYS A 55 14.47 9.64 -16.14
N GLU A 56 13.93 8.73 -15.34
CA GLU A 56 14.07 7.29 -15.54
C GLU A 56 12.68 6.63 -15.54
N LEU A 57 12.47 5.73 -16.49
CA LEU A 57 11.27 4.92 -16.62
C LEU A 57 11.67 3.46 -16.49
N PHE A 58 11.04 2.73 -15.56
CA PHE A 58 11.28 1.31 -15.36
C PHE A 58 10.16 0.51 -16.01
N ILE A 59 10.51 -0.38 -16.93
CA ILE A 59 9.58 -1.20 -17.71
C ILE A 59 9.79 -2.66 -17.31
N TYR A 60 8.73 -3.38 -16.97
CA TYR A 60 8.78 -4.82 -16.73
C TYR A 60 8.05 -5.56 -17.85
N THR A 61 8.76 -6.34 -18.66
CA THR A 61 8.28 -6.87 -19.95
C THR A 61 8.91 -8.22 -20.33
N TRP A 62 8.56 -8.77 -21.48
CA TRP A 62 9.16 -9.99 -22.06
C TRP A 62 10.51 -9.70 -22.73
N SER A 63 11.38 -10.71 -22.79
CA SER A 63 12.75 -10.57 -23.33
C SER A 63 12.82 -10.13 -24.79
N ASN A 64 11.80 -10.41 -25.58
CA ASN A 64 11.73 -10.11 -27.02
C ASN A 64 10.95 -8.83 -27.35
N TYR A 65 10.46 -8.07 -26.37
CA TYR A 65 9.62 -6.89 -26.59
C TYR A 65 10.39 -5.57 -26.57
N THR A 66 11.69 -5.59 -26.33
CA THR A 66 12.50 -4.37 -26.24
C THR A 66 13.82 -4.53 -26.97
N ASP A 67 14.16 -3.49 -27.74
CA ASP A 67 15.41 -3.36 -28.48
C ASP A 67 16.20 -2.14 -27.96
N GLN A 68 17.51 -2.28 -27.79
CA GLN A 68 18.35 -1.21 -27.23
C GLN A 68 18.35 0.07 -28.09
N ASN A 69 18.33 -0.05 -29.41
CA ASN A 69 18.28 1.10 -30.33
C ASN A 69 16.96 1.87 -30.18
N LEU A 70 15.84 1.16 -29.93
CA LEU A 70 14.57 1.80 -29.62
C LEU A 70 14.65 2.62 -28.33
N LEU A 71 15.22 2.05 -27.26
CA LEU A 71 15.39 2.76 -25.98
C LEU A 71 16.33 3.98 -26.13
N ASP A 72 17.40 3.84 -26.91
CA ASP A 72 18.36 4.93 -27.14
C ASP A 72 17.72 6.08 -27.92
N ARG A 73 16.90 5.78 -28.94
CA ARG A 73 16.14 6.80 -29.68
C ARG A 73 15.10 7.48 -28.78
N PHE A 74 14.35 6.70 -28.01
CA PHE A 74 13.41 7.23 -27.03
C PHE A 74 14.08 8.19 -26.04
N ASN A 75 15.27 7.84 -25.55
CA ASN A 75 16.05 8.70 -24.66
C ASN A 75 16.49 10.00 -25.35
N LYS A 76 17.01 9.91 -26.58
CA LYS A 76 17.41 11.10 -27.35
C LYS A 76 16.24 12.06 -27.62
N GLU A 77 15.06 11.53 -27.90
CA GLU A 77 13.88 12.34 -28.26
C GLU A 77 13.19 12.94 -27.04
N THR A 78 13.10 12.20 -25.93
CA THR A 78 12.30 12.59 -24.77
C THR A 78 13.14 13.10 -23.59
N GLY A 79 14.43 12.77 -23.56
CA GLY A 79 15.32 12.98 -22.43
C GLY A 79 15.09 12.03 -21.25
N PHE A 80 14.21 11.03 -21.38
CA PHE A 80 13.97 10.00 -20.37
C PHE A 80 14.78 8.75 -20.66
N LYS A 81 15.45 8.22 -19.65
CA LYS A 81 16.13 6.92 -19.72
C LYS A 81 15.16 5.80 -19.39
N ALA A 82 14.82 5.00 -20.38
CA ALA A 82 14.02 3.80 -20.18
C ALA A 82 14.91 2.60 -19.84
N VAL A 83 14.55 1.85 -18.80
CA VAL A 83 15.22 0.63 -18.34
C VAL A 83 14.22 -0.52 -18.42
N ALA A 84 14.51 -1.52 -19.24
CA ALA A 84 13.68 -2.71 -19.37
C ALA A 84 14.23 -3.85 -18.49
N ASN A 85 13.40 -4.32 -17.57
CA ASN A 85 13.60 -5.57 -16.85
C ASN A 85 12.70 -6.64 -17.47
N VAL A 86 13.25 -7.86 -17.56
CA VAL A 86 12.56 -8.97 -18.21
C VAL A 86 11.97 -9.94 -17.19
N PHE A 87 10.83 -10.53 -17.52
CA PHE A 87 10.26 -11.68 -16.82
C PHE A 87 10.05 -12.86 -17.78
N ASP A 88 10.04 -14.07 -17.22
CA ASP A 88 9.99 -15.32 -17.98
C ASP A 88 8.57 -15.93 -18.03
N SER A 89 7.66 -15.51 -17.13
CA SER A 89 6.26 -15.94 -17.13
C SER A 89 5.33 -14.94 -16.42
N ASN A 90 4.04 -15.01 -16.72
CA ASN A 90 3.01 -14.22 -16.04
C ASN A 90 2.96 -14.52 -14.52
N GLU A 91 3.20 -15.76 -14.12
CA GLU A 91 3.21 -16.18 -12.70
C GLU A 91 4.38 -15.56 -11.95
N VAL A 92 5.57 -15.52 -12.56
CA VAL A 92 6.76 -14.87 -11.99
C VAL A 92 6.53 -13.37 -11.85
N MET A 93 5.96 -12.74 -12.88
CA MET A 93 5.59 -11.33 -12.83
C MET A 93 4.58 -11.07 -11.69
N LEU A 94 3.49 -11.82 -11.65
CA LEU A 94 2.43 -11.66 -10.65
C LEU A 94 2.96 -11.85 -9.23
N ALA A 95 3.77 -12.88 -8.99
CA ALA A 95 4.37 -13.14 -7.68
C ALA A 95 5.19 -11.94 -7.17
N ARG A 96 5.96 -11.30 -8.06
CA ARG A 96 6.71 -10.08 -7.71
C ARG A 96 5.81 -8.91 -7.35
N LEU A 97 4.71 -8.72 -8.09
CA LEU A 97 3.74 -7.66 -7.81
C LEU A 97 3.03 -7.89 -6.47
N GLN A 98 2.62 -9.13 -6.20
CA GLN A 98 1.99 -9.54 -4.94
C GLN A 98 2.94 -9.38 -3.74
N ALA A 99 4.24 -9.56 -3.94
CA ALA A 99 5.27 -9.28 -2.94
C ALA A 99 5.53 -7.78 -2.72
N GLY A 100 4.79 -6.88 -3.39
CA GLY A 100 4.90 -5.43 -3.25
C GLY A 100 5.85 -4.76 -4.24
N GLY A 101 6.46 -5.51 -5.17
CA GLY A 101 7.40 -4.98 -6.16
C GLY A 101 6.76 -4.17 -7.30
N GLY A 102 5.44 -3.94 -7.28
CA GLY A 102 4.75 -3.19 -8.33
C GLY A 102 5.11 -1.71 -8.35
N GLY A 103 5.39 -1.11 -7.18
CA GLY A 103 5.79 0.30 -7.08
C GLY A 103 7.18 0.63 -7.63
N ASP A 104 7.95 -0.38 -8.03
CA ASP A 104 9.28 -0.23 -8.63
C ASP A 104 9.20 0.02 -10.15
N TYR A 105 8.06 -0.26 -10.78
CA TYR A 105 7.89 -0.20 -12.23
C TYR A 105 6.89 0.87 -12.65
N SER A 106 7.21 1.58 -13.73
CA SER A 106 6.34 2.58 -14.36
C SER A 106 5.36 1.94 -15.34
N ILE A 107 5.80 0.90 -16.05
CA ILE A 107 5.02 0.19 -17.08
C ILE A 107 5.22 -1.31 -16.89
N ILE A 108 4.12 -2.06 -16.93
CA ILE A 108 4.12 -3.52 -16.90
C ILE A 108 3.21 -3.99 -18.03
N TYR A 109 3.67 -4.95 -18.84
CA TYR A 109 2.92 -5.49 -19.98
C TYR A 109 2.77 -7.02 -19.89
N PRO A 110 1.71 -7.54 -19.22
CA PRO A 110 1.44 -8.97 -19.17
C PRO A 110 0.88 -9.50 -20.49
N SER A 111 1.02 -10.80 -20.73
CA SER A 111 0.28 -11.48 -21.81
C SER A 111 -1.09 -11.95 -21.32
N ASP A 112 -2.04 -12.08 -22.24
CA ASP A 112 -3.43 -12.50 -22.00
C ASP A 112 -3.61 -14.04 -22.02
N TYR A 113 -2.70 -14.80 -21.41
CA TYR A 113 -2.82 -16.27 -21.32
C TYR A 113 -3.79 -16.71 -20.23
#